data_AF-A0A655DKA9-F1
#
_entry.id   AF-A0A655DKA9-F1
#
_cell.length_a   1.000
_cell.length_b   1.000
_cell.length_c   1.000
_cell.angle_alpha   90.00
_cell.angle_beta   90.00
_cell.angle_gamma   90.00
#
_symmetry.space_group_name_H-M   'P 1'
#
loop_
_entity.id
_entity.type
_entity.pdbx_description
1 polymer ?
#
loop_
_entity_poly.entity_id
_entity_poly.type
_entity_poly.pdbx_seq_one_letter_code
_entity_poly.pdbx_strand_id
1 'polypeptide(L)' 'MESIGVTFSSPQVATQQAQLVCKKLASGETGTEIAEEVLSQTNLTTKQAAYFVVDATKAYCPQYASQLT' A
#
# COMPACT_ATOMS: atom_id res chain seq x y z
N MET A 1 -6.16 -22.78 -10.80
CA MET A 1 -5.54 -21.46 -11.03
C MET A 1 -6.40 -20.46 -10.30
N GLU A 2 -6.07 -20.09 -9.07
CA GLU A 2 -6.74 -18.99 -8.39
C GLU A 2 -5.93 -17.73 -8.73
N SER A 3 -6.57 -16.81 -9.46
CA SER A 3 -5.99 -15.51 -9.77
C SER A 3 -5.58 -14.85 -8.47
N ILE A 4 -4.28 -14.73 -8.21
CA ILE A 4 -3.71 -13.88 -7.16
C ILE A 4 -3.83 -12.42 -7.65
N GLY A 5 -5.03 -12.03 -8.08
CA GLY A 5 -5.38 -10.68 -8.42
C GLY A 5 -5.50 -9.92 -7.12
N VAL A 6 -4.67 -8.88 -6.97
CA VAL A 6 -4.81 -7.85 -5.95
C VAL A 6 -6.20 -7.24 -6.15
N THR A 7 -7.25 -7.82 -5.56
CA THR A 7 -8.63 -7.43 -5.85
C THR A 7 -8.99 -6.30 -4.93
N PHE A 8 -8.58 -5.09 -5.32
CA PHE A 8 -9.26 -3.90 -4.85
C PHE A 8 -10.65 -3.88 -5.50
N SER A 9 -11.68 -3.51 -4.74
CA SER A 9 -13.06 -3.42 -5.24
C SER A 9 -13.17 -2.51 -6.46
N SER A 10 -12.24 -1.54 -6.61
CA SER A 10 -12.10 -0.70 -7.81
C SER A 10 -10.70 -0.07 -7.88
N PRO A 11 -10.19 0.29 -9.07
CA PRO A 11 -8.93 1.01 -9.22
C PRO A 11 -8.93 2.36 -8.48
N GLN A 12 -10.09 3.00 -8.31
CA GLN A 12 -10.21 4.22 -7.49
C GLN A 12 -9.85 3.96 -6.00
N VAL A 13 -10.17 2.77 -5.47
CA VAL A 13 -9.83 2.41 -4.08
C VAL A 13 -8.32 2.22 -3.96
N ALA A 14 -7.69 1.57 -4.94
CA ALA A 14 -6.23 1.42 -4.97
C ALA A 14 -5.53 2.78 -4.99
N THR A 15 -5.98 3.73 -5.81
CA THR A 15 -5.41 5.09 -5.83
C THR A 15 -5.60 5.82 -4.51
N GLN A 16 -6.78 5.74 -3.89
CA GLN A 16 -7.02 6.36 -2.59
C GLN A 16 -6.12 5.77 -1.50
N GLN A 17 -6.00 4.44 -1.44
CA GLN A 17 -5.12 3.76 -0.50
C GLN A 17 -3.65 4.13 -0.74
N ALA A 18 -3.22 4.23 -2.00
CA ALA A 18 -1.86 4.63 -2.34
C ALA A 18 -1.53 6.07 -1.91
N GLN A 19 -2.48 7.00 -2.05
CA GLN A 19 -2.33 8.35 -1.51
C GLN A 19 -2.32 8.36 0.03
N LEU A 20 -3.06 7.44 0.65
CA LEU A 20 -3.12 7.29 2.10
C LEU A 20 -1.79 6.77 2.66
N VAL A 21 -1.14 5.82 1.98
CA VAL A 21 0.24 5.35 2.27
C VAL A 21 1.18 6.54 2.43
N CYS A 22 1.16 7.47 1.46
CA CYS A 22 2.01 8.66 1.49
C CYS A 22 1.69 9.60 2.66
N LYS A 23 0.41 9.77 3.00
CA LYS A 23 0.01 10.57 4.17
C LYS A 23 0.49 9.94 5.47
N LYS A 24 0.34 8.62 5.60
CA LYS A 24 0.74 7.86 6.80
C LYS A 24 2.25 7.87 6.99
N LEU A 25 3.02 7.65 5.92
CA LEU A 25 4.49 7.80 5.93
C LEU A 25 4.90 9.22 6.34
N ALA A 26 4.21 10.25 5.82
CA ALA A 26 4.45 11.63 6.21
C ALA A 26 4.11 11.91 7.69
N SER A 27 3.14 11.20 8.25
CA SER A 27 2.79 11.24 9.68
C SER A 27 3.78 10.47 10.56
N GLY A 28 4.72 9.72 9.98
CA GLY A 28 5.73 8.95 10.70
C GLY A 28 5.35 7.48 10.95
N GLU A 29 4.27 6.98 10.35
CA GLU A 29 3.94 5.56 10.38
C GLU A 29 4.94 4.74 9.58
N THR A 30 5.14 3.48 9.97
CA THR A 30 6.03 2.57 9.24
C THR A 30 5.31 1.88 8.09
N GLY A 31 6.07 1.45 7.06
CA GLY A 31 5.51 0.68 5.94
C GLY A 31 4.75 -0.57 6.35
N THR A 32 5.16 -1.20 7.47
CA THR A 32 4.49 -2.37 8.04
C THR A 32 3.13 -2.03 8.59
N GLU A 33 3.01 -0.99 9.42
CA GLU A 33 1.72 -0.55 9.98
C GLU A 33 0.74 -0.17 8.86
N ILE A 34 1.25 0.53 7.85
CA ILE A 34 0.46 0.90 6.68
C ILE A 34 0.02 -0.34 5.90
N ALA A 35 0.91 -1.32 5.71
CA ALA A 35 0.56 -2.57 5.05
C ALA A 35 -0.49 -3.35 5.85
N GLU A 36 -0.38 -3.43 7.17
CA GLU A 36 -1.38 -4.04 8.05
C GLU A 36 -2.74 -3.36 7.97
N GLU A 37 -2.77 -2.03 7.86
CA GLU A 37 -4.01 -1.28 7.68
C GLU A 37 -4.63 -1.52 6.29
N VAL A 38 -3.81 -1.54 5.23
CA VAL A 38 -4.26 -1.90 3.89
C VAL A 38 -4.82 -3.33 3.89
N LEU A 39 -4.14 -4.28 4.54
CA LEU A 39 -4.62 -5.67 4.71
C LEU A 39 -5.94 -5.73 5.47
N SER A 40 -6.12 -4.90 6.50
CA SER A 40 -7.36 -4.88 7.28
C SER A 40 -8.55 -4.32 6.48
N GLN A 41 -8.27 -3.47 5.48
CA GLN A 41 -9.29 -2.84 4.63
C GLN A 41 -9.51 -3.54 3.28
N THR A 42 -8.68 -4.54 2.94
CA THR A 42 -8.67 -5.18 1.62
C THR A 42 -8.51 -6.68 1.73
N ASN A 43 -8.91 -7.43 0.70
CA ASN A 43 -8.67 -8.88 0.64
C ASN A 43 -7.27 -9.22 0.11
N LEU A 44 -6.26 -8.42 0.46
CA LEU A 44 -4.89 -8.66 0.03
C LEU A 44 -4.18 -9.62 0.96
N THR A 45 -3.22 -10.35 0.40
CA THR A 45 -2.23 -11.07 1.20
C THR A 45 -1.16 -10.12 1.69
N THR A 46 -0.53 -10.43 2.82
CA THR A 46 0.56 -9.62 3.40
C THR A 46 1.63 -9.26 2.39
N LYS A 47 1.97 -10.20 1.50
CA LYS A 47 2.93 -9.99 0.42
C LYS A 47 2.43 -8.98 -0.61
N GLN A 48 1.17 -9.08 -1.04
CA GLN A 48 0.57 -8.10 -1.97
C GLN A 48 0.47 -6.70 -1.35
N ALA A 49 0.11 -6.59 -0.08
CA ALA A 49 0.05 -5.30 0.60
C ALA A 49 1.45 -4.66 0.72
N ALA A 50 2.48 -5.43 1.07
CA ALA A 50 3.85 -4.93 1.10
C ALA A 50 4.32 -4.41 -0.26
N TYR A 51 4.07 -5.18 -1.34
CA TYR A 51 4.35 -4.72 -2.70
C TYR A 51 3.57 -3.47 -3.07
N PHE A 52 2.28 -3.42 -2.72
CA PHE A 52 1.43 -2.27 -2.97
C PHE A 52 1.95 -1.02 -2.26
N VAL A 53 2.35 -1.11 -0.99
CA VAL A 53 2.90 0.01 -0.22
C VAL A 53 4.21 0.51 -0.86
N VAL A 54 5.09 -0.38 -1.29
CA VAL A 54 6.34 0.02 -1.98
C VAL A 54 6.05 0.69 -3.31
N ASP A 55 5.18 0.11 -4.13
CA ASP A 55 4.86 0.65 -5.47
C ASP A 55 4.10 1.98 -5.37
N ALA A 56 3.12 2.06 -4.48
CA ALA A 56 2.38 3.27 -4.14
C ALA A 56 3.32 4.39 -3.68
N THR A 57 4.25 4.06 -2.78
CA THR A 57 5.23 5.04 -2.29
C THR A 57 6.12 5.51 -3.42
N LYS A 58 6.64 4.61 -4.26
CA LYS A 58 7.49 4.98 -5.40
C LYS A 58 6.75 5.84 -6.44
N ALA A 59 5.45 5.61 -6.63
CA ALA A 59 4.63 6.35 -7.59
C ALA A 59 4.16 7.73 -7.08
N TYR A 60 3.71 7.81 -5.83
CA TYR A 60 3.06 9.02 -5.28
C TYR A 60 3.96 9.83 -4.34
N CYS A 61 4.90 9.19 -3.65
CA CYS A 61 5.77 9.85 -2.67
C CYS A 61 7.16 9.21 -2.63
N PRO A 62 7.93 9.31 -3.72
CA PRO A 62 9.23 8.66 -3.84
C PRO A 62 10.22 9.10 -2.77
N GLN A 63 10.03 10.25 -2.11
CA GLN A 63 10.85 10.67 -0.98
C GLN A 63 10.81 9.71 0.21
N TYR A 64 9.71 8.99 0.39
CA TYR A 64 9.55 8.03 1.49
C TYR A 64 9.87 6.59 1.06
N ALA A 65 10.10 6.34 -0.24
CA ALA A 65 10.44 5.00 -0.73
C ALA A 65 11.74 4.49 -0.09
N SER A 66 12.67 5.41 0.17
CA SER A 66 13.93 5.14 0.87
C SER A 66 13.75 4.69 2.33
N GLN A 67 12.61 5.00 2.97
CA GLN A 67 12.29 4.52 4.33
C GLN A 67 11.68 3.10 4.32
N LEU A 68 11.29 2.60 3.14
CA LEU A 68 10.71 1.28 2.94
C LEU A 68 11.72 0.26 2.39
N THR A 69 12.99 0.67 2.25
CA THR A 69 14.10 -0.14 1.71
C THR A 69 14.85 -0.82 2.84
#